data_AF-A0A4Y8ZM64-F1
#
_entry.id   AF-A0A4Y8ZM64-F1
#
_cell.length_a   1.000
_cell.length_b   1.000
_cell.length_c   1.000
_cell.angle_alpha   90.00
_cell.angle_beta   90.00
_cell.angle_gamma   90.00
#
_symmetry.space_group_name_H-M   'P 1'
#
loop_
_entity.id
_entity.type
_entity.pdbx_description
1 polymer ?
#
loop_
_entity_poly.entity_id
_entity_poly.type
_entity_poly.pdbx_seq_one_letter_code
_entity_poly.pdbx_strand_id
1 'polypeptide(L)'
;MRSVILAAAAAMLLAPGAAPAGTPVTQKMTCPIGGKAFDFRTTASYTTFGTRADGKPFGSWTFPLALPECPDNGLVLYKDYAPEEVARLEPLVASEAYQALRREDTQYYRAYWLMKEMGLGPERYLWALLQASWEADDRPPLRARYLAELAEASASVPAKPDDLNWIGMEGRAVNALRELGRFDEALARLEKVTIAPPAPLDMDQDEGKSRAGWIDYFAKQKLLIARADASSDPFELLPRREALARCAEGTGLDAHKTAWCDAAKDDVAALKAKKDSLEQELETIGRKRDSR
;
A
#
# COMPACT_ATOMS: atom_id res chain seq x y z
N MET A 1 52.09 -39.10 38.16
CA MET A 1 51.50 -37.86 38.70
C MET A 1 50.58 -37.27 37.64
N ARG A 2 49.39 -36.86 38.05
CA ARG A 2 48.18 -36.68 37.24
C ARG A 2 48.30 -35.56 36.20
N SER A 3 48.13 -35.87 34.92
CA SER A 3 47.85 -34.90 33.87
C SER A 3 46.34 -34.64 33.79
N VAL A 4 45.92 -33.42 34.12
CA VAL A 4 44.54 -32.95 33.96
C VAL A 4 44.42 -32.34 32.56
N ILE A 5 43.65 -32.96 31.69
CA ILE A 5 43.21 -32.40 30.41
C ILE A 5 41.98 -31.53 30.70
N LEU A 6 42.14 -30.21 30.68
CA LEU A 6 41.00 -29.29 30.67
C LEU A 6 40.49 -29.14 29.23
N ALA A 7 39.30 -29.69 28.97
CA ALA A 7 38.55 -29.46 27.75
C ALA A 7 38.00 -28.02 27.75
N ALA A 8 38.47 -27.20 26.81
CA ALA A 8 37.88 -25.88 26.55
C ALA A 8 36.58 -26.06 25.77
N ALA A 9 35.44 -25.91 26.45
CA ALA A 9 34.15 -25.79 25.82
C ALA A 9 34.02 -24.40 25.18
N ALA A 10 34.14 -24.33 23.85
CA ALA A 10 33.88 -23.12 23.09
C ALA A 10 32.35 -22.89 23.03
N ALA A 11 31.85 -21.98 23.87
CA ALA A 11 30.49 -21.48 23.75
C ALA A 11 30.41 -20.53 22.55
N MET A 12 29.77 -20.96 21.46
CA MET A 12 29.42 -20.09 20.34
C MET A 12 28.39 -19.05 20.83
N LEU A 13 28.85 -17.80 20.96
CA LEU A 13 28.00 -16.63 21.14
C LEU A 13 27.24 -16.37 19.84
N LEU A 14 25.97 -16.80 19.78
CA LEU A 14 25.02 -16.33 18.77
C LEU A 14 24.65 -14.89 19.11
N ALA A 15 25.22 -13.93 18.38
CA ALA A 15 24.76 -12.54 18.43
C ALA A 15 23.33 -12.47 17.84
N PRO A 16 22.31 -12.00 18.58
CA PRO A 16 21.02 -11.68 17.98
C PRO A 16 21.22 -10.48 17.04
N GLY A 17 21.17 -10.74 15.73
CA GLY A 17 21.07 -9.69 14.72
C GLY A 17 19.81 -8.87 14.95
N ALA A 18 19.87 -7.56 14.75
CA ALA A 18 18.68 -6.74 14.64
C ALA A 18 17.85 -7.34 13.50
N ALA A 19 16.70 -7.96 13.83
CA ALA A 19 15.84 -8.55 12.83
C ALA A 19 15.35 -7.40 11.94
N PRO A 20 15.70 -7.37 10.64
CA PRO A 20 15.12 -6.38 9.74
C PRO A 20 13.59 -6.45 9.82
N ALA A 21 12.96 -5.29 9.87
CA ALA A 21 11.50 -5.15 10.04
C ALA A 21 10.69 -5.74 8.87
N GLY A 22 11.36 -6.19 7.80
CA GLY A 22 10.84 -7.17 6.85
C GLY A 22 11.88 -8.26 6.61
N THR A 23 11.42 -9.50 6.43
CA THR A 23 12.30 -10.66 6.20
C THR A 23 12.25 -11.08 4.74
N PRO A 24 13.18 -10.63 3.87
CA PRO A 24 13.20 -11.06 2.49
C PRO A 24 13.40 -12.57 2.38
N VAL A 25 12.63 -13.20 1.50
CA VAL A 25 12.70 -14.64 1.20
C VAL A 25 12.66 -14.87 -0.30
N THR A 26 13.34 -15.93 -0.74
CA THR A 26 13.29 -16.39 -2.12
C THR A 26 12.39 -17.60 -2.20
N GLN A 27 11.37 -17.54 -3.06
CA GLN A 27 10.47 -18.65 -3.35
C GLN A 27 10.83 -19.25 -4.71
N LYS A 28 10.82 -20.59 -4.79
CA LYS A 28 10.92 -21.29 -6.08
C LYS A 28 9.54 -21.35 -6.70
N MET A 29 9.41 -20.89 -7.93
CA MET A 29 8.16 -20.83 -8.67
C MET A 29 8.30 -21.53 -10.01
N THR A 30 7.17 -21.91 -10.60
CA THR A 30 7.11 -22.50 -11.94
C THR A 30 6.17 -21.67 -12.78
N CYS A 31 6.61 -21.25 -13.96
CA CYS A 31 5.75 -20.51 -14.87
C CYS A 31 4.63 -21.44 -15.40
N PRO A 32 3.35 -21.05 -15.26
CA PRO A 32 2.23 -21.85 -15.76
C PRO A 32 2.27 -22.06 -17.27
N ILE A 33 2.74 -21.06 -18.02
CA ILE A 33 2.98 -21.16 -19.46
C ILE A 33 4.42 -21.61 -19.68
N GLY A 34 4.61 -22.79 -20.28
CA GLY A 34 5.91 -23.33 -20.64
C GLY A 34 6.69 -24.03 -19.51
N GLY A 35 6.22 -23.98 -18.26
CA GLY A 35 6.73 -24.82 -17.17
C GLY A 35 8.13 -24.47 -16.64
N LYS A 36 8.70 -23.31 -17.02
CA LYS A 36 10.04 -22.92 -16.59
C LYS A 36 10.08 -22.56 -15.10
N ALA A 37 11.02 -23.16 -14.36
CA ALA A 37 11.28 -22.78 -12.98
C ALA A 37 12.02 -21.44 -12.88
N PHE A 38 11.69 -20.64 -11.86
CA PHE A 38 12.38 -19.39 -11.54
C PHE A 38 12.34 -19.10 -10.05
N ASP A 39 13.27 -18.24 -9.60
CA ASP A 39 13.33 -17.78 -8.22
C ASP A 39 12.69 -16.39 -8.11
N PHE A 40 11.79 -16.21 -7.15
CA PHE A 40 11.12 -14.94 -6.88
C PHE A 40 11.45 -14.44 -5.48
N ARG A 41 11.99 -13.22 -5.39
CA ARG A 41 12.30 -12.57 -4.11
C ARG A 41 11.10 -11.78 -3.62
N THR A 42 10.58 -12.16 -2.46
CA THR A 42 9.50 -11.48 -1.75
C THR A 42 9.87 -11.28 -0.28
N THR A 43 8.89 -11.02 0.59
CA THR A 43 9.07 -10.93 2.02
C THR A 43 8.18 -11.95 2.75
N ALA A 44 8.71 -12.59 3.79
CA ALA A 44 7.97 -13.48 4.67
C ALA A 44 7.14 -12.73 5.72
N SER A 45 7.52 -11.50 6.04
CA SER A 45 6.84 -10.68 7.04
C SER A 45 7.07 -9.20 6.79
N TYR A 46 6.09 -8.39 7.17
CA TYR A 46 6.16 -6.93 7.20
C TYR A 46 5.16 -6.42 8.24
N THR A 47 5.35 -5.19 8.70
CA THR A 47 4.41 -4.50 9.59
C THR A 47 3.86 -3.28 8.87
N THR A 48 2.57 -3.00 9.03
CA THR A 48 1.92 -1.77 8.58
C THR A 48 1.48 -0.95 9.80
N PHE A 49 1.48 0.37 9.67
CA PHE A 49 1.15 1.29 10.77
C PHE A 49 0.21 2.41 10.35
N GLY A 50 -0.54 2.18 9.27
CA GLY A 50 -1.51 3.10 8.70
C GLY A 50 -1.58 2.96 7.19
N THR A 51 -2.38 3.81 6.56
CA THR A 51 -2.51 3.89 5.11
C THR A 51 -2.53 5.34 4.65
N ARG A 52 -2.09 5.57 3.41
CA ARG A 52 -2.27 6.83 2.67
C ARG A 52 -3.73 7.02 2.29
N ALA A 53 -4.06 8.21 1.78
CA ALA A 53 -5.42 8.53 1.31
C ALA A 53 -5.91 7.55 0.23
N ASP A 54 -5.03 7.09 -0.66
CA ASP A 54 -5.34 6.09 -1.69
C ASP A 54 -5.36 4.64 -1.15
N GLY A 55 -5.14 4.44 0.15
CA GLY A 55 -5.10 3.13 0.80
C GLY A 55 -3.73 2.44 0.75
N LYS A 56 -2.70 3.04 0.14
CA LYS A 56 -1.35 2.47 0.14
C LYS A 56 -0.84 2.36 1.58
N PRO A 57 -0.39 1.19 2.05
CA PRO A 57 0.10 1.05 3.42
C PRO A 57 1.36 1.89 3.68
N PHE A 58 1.41 2.47 4.88
CA PHE A 58 2.68 2.82 5.52
C PHE A 58 3.19 1.59 6.26
N GLY A 59 4.43 1.19 6.01
CA GLY A 59 4.97 -0.03 6.61
C GLY A 59 6.48 -0.18 6.48
N SER A 60 6.98 -1.31 6.97
CA SER A 60 8.40 -1.67 6.97
C SER A 60 8.91 -2.26 5.65
N TRP A 61 8.09 -2.21 4.60
CA TRP A 61 8.40 -2.77 3.28
C TRP A 61 7.88 -1.88 2.15
N THR A 62 8.20 -2.23 0.91
CA THR A 62 7.65 -1.57 -0.27
C THR A 62 6.25 -2.09 -0.58
N PHE A 63 5.35 -1.16 -0.91
CA PHE A 63 3.97 -1.48 -1.30
C PHE A 63 3.66 -0.89 -2.70
N PRO A 64 2.92 -1.61 -3.55
CA PRO A 64 2.39 -2.96 -3.33
C PRO A 64 3.52 -3.99 -3.31
N LEU A 65 3.27 -5.18 -2.76
CA LEU A 65 4.25 -6.26 -2.85
C LEU A 65 4.42 -6.64 -4.33
N ALA A 66 5.68 -6.85 -4.75
CA ALA A 66 5.97 -7.25 -6.12
C ALA A 66 5.17 -8.50 -6.51
N LEU A 67 4.76 -8.57 -7.77
CA LEU A 67 4.15 -9.77 -8.31
C LEU A 67 5.25 -10.64 -8.92
N PRO A 68 5.21 -11.97 -8.72
CA PRO A 68 6.04 -12.86 -9.51
C PRO A 68 5.73 -12.70 -11.00
N GLU A 69 6.75 -12.82 -11.83
CA GLU A 69 6.63 -12.70 -13.28
C GLU A 69 7.40 -13.82 -13.96
N CYS A 70 6.76 -14.49 -14.90
CA CYS A 70 7.39 -15.48 -15.74
C CYS A 70 8.50 -14.84 -16.60
N PRO A 71 9.75 -15.32 -16.54
CA PRO A 71 10.88 -14.65 -17.18
C PRO A 71 10.77 -14.58 -18.71
N ASP A 72 10.20 -15.61 -19.35
CA ASP A 72 10.23 -15.73 -20.80
C ASP A 72 9.07 -14.96 -21.46
N ASN A 73 7.85 -15.23 -21.03
CA ASN A 73 6.63 -14.66 -21.62
C ASN A 73 6.13 -13.39 -20.91
N GLY A 74 6.58 -13.11 -19.69
CA GLY A 74 6.17 -11.95 -18.91
C GLY A 74 4.78 -12.04 -18.28
N LEU A 75 4.18 -13.23 -18.18
CA LEU A 75 2.95 -13.45 -17.43
C LEU A 75 3.17 -13.07 -15.96
N VAL A 76 2.39 -12.09 -15.48
CA VAL A 76 2.34 -11.73 -14.06
C VAL A 76 1.46 -12.71 -13.29
N LEU A 77 1.94 -13.17 -12.12
CA LEU A 77 1.27 -14.16 -11.29
C LEU A 77 0.58 -13.47 -10.10
N TYR A 78 -0.66 -13.04 -10.29
CA TYR A 78 -1.48 -12.47 -9.20
C TYR A 78 -2.30 -13.51 -8.43
N LYS A 79 -2.30 -14.76 -8.90
CA LYS A 79 -2.86 -15.95 -8.26
C LYS A 79 -2.27 -17.21 -8.90
N ASP A 80 -2.62 -18.36 -8.35
CA ASP A 80 -2.44 -19.63 -9.05
C ASP A 80 -3.50 -19.77 -10.15
N TYR A 81 -3.07 -20.14 -11.35
CA TYR A 81 -3.94 -20.30 -12.52
C TYR A 81 -4.28 -21.76 -12.75
N ALA A 82 -5.57 -22.05 -12.95
CA ALA A 82 -6.00 -23.37 -13.38
C ALA A 82 -5.63 -23.61 -14.87
N PRO A 83 -5.49 -24.86 -15.33
CA PRO A 83 -5.08 -25.17 -16.71
C PRO A 83 -5.94 -24.50 -17.78
N GLU A 84 -7.25 -24.40 -17.57
CA GLU A 84 -8.20 -23.72 -18.44
C GLU A 84 -7.97 -22.20 -18.50
N GLU A 85 -7.48 -21.59 -17.41
CA GLU A 85 -7.11 -20.19 -17.38
C GLU A 85 -5.79 -19.96 -18.09
N VAL A 86 -4.82 -20.87 -17.92
CA VAL A 86 -3.54 -20.84 -18.65
C VAL A 86 -3.79 -20.87 -20.16
N ALA A 87 -4.67 -21.75 -20.63
CA ALA A 87 -5.03 -21.84 -22.06
C ALA A 87 -5.63 -20.53 -22.61
N ARG A 88 -6.36 -19.77 -21.79
CA ARG A 88 -6.89 -18.44 -22.16
C ARG A 88 -5.84 -17.33 -22.06
N LEU A 89 -4.95 -17.42 -21.08
CA LEU A 89 -3.89 -16.43 -20.84
C LEU A 89 -2.78 -16.51 -21.88
N GLU A 90 -2.46 -17.71 -22.37
CA GLU A 90 -1.38 -17.91 -23.33
C GLU A 90 -1.48 -17.01 -24.58
N PRO A 91 -2.61 -16.97 -25.32
CA PRO A 91 -2.74 -16.05 -26.46
C PRO A 91 -2.75 -14.58 -26.05
N LEU A 92 -3.28 -14.23 -24.86
CA LEU A 92 -3.28 -12.85 -24.36
C LEU A 92 -1.87 -12.37 -24.05
N VAL A 93 -1.07 -13.18 -23.35
CA VAL A 93 0.32 -12.86 -23.00
C VAL A 93 1.20 -12.80 -24.25
N ALA A 94 0.94 -13.65 -25.24
CA ALA A 94 1.66 -13.61 -26.52
C ALA A 94 1.27 -12.40 -27.40
N SER A 95 0.17 -11.72 -27.10
CA SER A 95 -0.33 -10.61 -27.93
C SER A 95 0.62 -9.40 -27.94
N GLU A 96 0.60 -8.66 -29.05
CA GLU A 96 1.35 -7.41 -29.17
C GLU A 96 0.95 -6.39 -28.11
N ALA A 97 -0.35 -6.32 -27.79
CA ALA A 97 -0.89 -5.44 -26.75
C ALA A 97 -0.24 -5.72 -25.38
N TYR A 98 -0.23 -6.97 -24.93
CA TYR A 98 0.38 -7.32 -23.65
C TYR A 98 1.90 -7.12 -23.65
N GLN A 99 2.57 -7.44 -24.75
CA GLN A 99 4.02 -7.23 -24.86
C GLN A 99 4.40 -5.74 -24.90
N ALA A 100 3.52 -4.86 -25.39
CA ALA A 100 3.69 -3.41 -25.25
C ALA A 100 3.60 -2.98 -23.78
N LEU A 101 2.57 -3.46 -23.06
CA LEU A 101 2.45 -3.20 -21.62
C LEU A 101 3.67 -3.72 -20.84
N ARG A 102 4.24 -4.86 -21.22
CA ARG A 102 5.46 -5.39 -20.58
C ARG A 102 6.66 -4.45 -20.68
N ARG A 103 6.75 -3.65 -21.74
CA ARG A 103 7.86 -2.71 -21.95
C ARG A 103 7.65 -1.38 -21.22
N GLU A 104 6.40 -0.95 -21.08
CA GLU A 104 6.07 0.43 -20.71
C GLU A 104 5.37 0.57 -19.35
N ASP A 105 4.70 -0.49 -18.90
CA ASP A 105 3.78 -0.47 -17.78
C ASP A 105 4.25 -1.32 -16.59
N THR A 106 3.61 -1.10 -15.44
CA THR A 106 3.97 -1.78 -14.20
C THR A 106 3.41 -3.20 -14.13
N GLN A 107 3.89 -4.00 -13.17
CA GLN A 107 3.40 -5.37 -13.00
C GLN A 107 1.90 -5.39 -12.65
N TYR A 108 1.47 -4.50 -11.75
CA TYR A 108 0.05 -4.41 -11.38
C TYR A 108 -0.83 -3.85 -12.49
N TYR A 109 -0.32 -2.95 -13.35
CA TYR A 109 -1.11 -2.51 -14.51
C TYR A 109 -1.33 -3.64 -15.51
N ARG A 110 -0.31 -4.48 -15.73
CA ARG A 110 -0.45 -5.70 -16.53
C ARG A 110 -1.41 -6.70 -15.90
N ALA A 111 -1.38 -6.85 -14.58
CA ALA A 111 -2.34 -7.69 -13.86
C ALA A 111 -3.76 -7.16 -14.06
N TYR A 112 -3.98 -5.86 -13.89
CA TYR A 112 -5.26 -5.18 -14.17
C TYR A 112 -5.76 -5.47 -15.59
N TRP A 113 -4.90 -5.33 -16.60
CA TRP A 113 -5.25 -5.59 -18.00
C TRP A 113 -5.67 -7.05 -18.20
N LEU A 114 -4.86 -8.01 -17.72
CA LEU A 114 -5.19 -9.43 -17.81
C LEU A 114 -6.49 -9.77 -17.08
N MET A 115 -6.75 -9.18 -15.90
CA MET A 115 -7.99 -9.41 -15.17
C MET A 115 -9.21 -8.95 -15.98
N LYS A 116 -9.13 -7.82 -16.68
CA LYS A 116 -10.20 -7.34 -17.58
C LYS A 116 -10.41 -8.28 -18.76
N GLU A 117 -9.34 -8.65 -19.47
CA GLU A 117 -9.43 -9.56 -20.62
C GLU A 117 -9.94 -10.95 -20.23
N MET A 118 -9.63 -11.39 -19.01
CA MET A 118 -10.12 -12.66 -18.46
C MET A 118 -11.57 -12.59 -17.96
N GLY A 119 -12.18 -11.40 -17.91
CA GLY A 119 -13.57 -11.19 -17.51
C GLY A 119 -13.78 -11.18 -15.99
N LEU A 120 -12.76 -10.84 -15.20
CA LEU A 120 -12.92 -10.71 -13.75
C LEU A 120 -13.76 -9.48 -13.39
N GLY A 121 -14.45 -9.56 -12.26
CA GLY A 121 -15.29 -8.47 -11.77
C GLY A 121 -14.50 -7.23 -11.34
N PRO A 122 -15.16 -6.05 -11.31
CA PRO A 122 -14.54 -4.76 -10.99
C PRO A 122 -13.81 -4.70 -9.66
N GLU A 123 -14.29 -5.41 -8.64
CA GLU A 123 -13.62 -5.48 -7.34
C GLU A 123 -12.15 -5.92 -7.47
N ARG A 124 -11.87 -6.88 -8.37
CA ARG A 124 -10.53 -7.43 -8.56
C ARG A 124 -9.66 -6.51 -9.40
N TYR A 125 -10.14 -6.11 -10.57
CA TYR A 125 -9.31 -5.34 -11.50
C TYR A 125 -9.11 -3.89 -11.03
N LEU A 126 -10.10 -3.25 -10.38
CA LEU A 126 -9.92 -1.88 -9.87
C LEU A 126 -8.92 -1.85 -8.71
N TRP A 127 -8.89 -2.89 -7.89
CA TRP A 127 -7.87 -3.04 -6.86
C TRP A 127 -6.47 -3.15 -7.46
N ALA A 128 -6.29 -3.98 -8.51
CA ALA A 128 -5.02 -4.07 -9.21
C ALA A 128 -4.61 -2.74 -9.86
N LEU A 129 -5.55 -2.00 -10.45
CA LEU A 129 -5.28 -0.69 -11.05
C LEU A 129 -4.87 0.36 -10.01
N LEU A 130 -5.52 0.35 -8.85
CA LEU A 130 -5.11 1.18 -7.72
C LEU A 130 -3.69 0.81 -7.25
N GLN A 131 -3.37 -0.46 -7.13
CA GLN A 131 -2.02 -0.91 -6.78
C GLN A 131 -0.98 -0.53 -7.84
N ALA A 132 -1.36 -0.48 -9.12
CA ALA A 132 -0.50 0.02 -10.19
C ALA A 132 -0.12 1.49 -9.98
N SER A 133 -1.05 2.32 -9.49
CA SER A 133 -0.75 3.73 -9.16
C SER A 133 0.27 3.85 -8.02
N TRP A 134 0.22 2.94 -7.04
CA TRP A 134 1.18 2.86 -5.95
C TRP A 134 2.57 2.38 -6.42
N GLU A 135 2.62 1.46 -7.38
CA GLU A 135 3.86 0.96 -8.02
C GLU A 135 4.51 2.00 -8.94
N ALA A 136 3.76 3.03 -9.33
CA ALA A 136 4.20 4.14 -10.18
C ALA A 136 4.44 5.45 -9.40
N ASP A 137 4.54 5.41 -8.06
CA ASP A 137 4.78 6.62 -7.22
C ASP A 137 5.98 7.44 -7.69
N ASP A 138 7.03 6.78 -8.20
CA ASP A 138 8.26 7.40 -8.71
C ASP A 138 8.20 7.77 -10.20
N ARG A 139 7.06 7.51 -10.86
CA ARG A 139 6.80 7.77 -12.28
C ARG A 139 5.50 8.57 -12.45
N PRO A 140 5.53 9.89 -12.18
CA PRO A 140 4.32 10.71 -12.12
C PRO A 140 3.41 10.63 -13.36
N PRO A 141 3.92 10.58 -14.62
CA PRO A 141 3.05 10.41 -15.78
C PRO A 141 2.27 9.09 -15.79
N LEU A 142 2.90 7.98 -15.35
CA LEU A 142 2.23 6.69 -15.24
C LEU A 142 1.21 6.69 -14.11
N ARG A 143 1.58 7.20 -12.93
CA ARG A 143 0.65 7.33 -11.80
C ARG A 143 -0.58 8.16 -12.20
N ALA A 144 -0.39 9.30 -12.85
CA ALA A 144 -1.49 10.16 -13.28
C ALA A 144 -2.43 9.43 -14.26
N ARG A 145 -1.86 8.70 -15.23
CA ARG A 145 -2.64 7.86 -16.16
C ARG A 145 -3.47 6.82 -15.42
N TYR A 146 -2.88 6.08 -14.49
CA TYR A 146 -3.58 5.03 -13.74
C TYR A 146 -4.67 5.58 -12.81
N LEU A 147 -4.44 6.73 -12.18
CA LEU A 147 -5.45 7.40 -11.36
C LEU A 147 -6.63 7.88 -12.22
N ALA A 148 -6.37 8.41 -13.42
CA ALA A 148 -7.41 8.84 -14.34
C ALA A 148 -8.26 7.64 -14.80
N GLU A 149 -7.59 6.56 -15.20
CA GLU A 149 -8.27 5.32 -15.58
C GLU A 149 -9.02 4.68 -14.41
N LEU A 150 -8.50 4.75 -13.18
CA LEU A 150 -9.18 4.26 -11.98
C LEU A 150 -10.49 5.02 -11.78
N ALA A 151 -10.46 6.35 -11.88
CA ALA A 151 -11.66 7.18 -11.77
C ALA A 151 -12.69 6.84 -12.87
N GLU A 152 -12.26 6.67 -14.11
CA GLU A 152 -13.13 6.32 -15.24
C GLU A 152 -13.72 4.91 -15.11
N ALA A 153 -12.88 3.91 -14.88
CA ALA A 153 -13.28 2.51 -14.78
C ALA A 153 -14.24 2.29 -13.60
N SER A 154 -13.97 2.88 -12.44
CA SER A 154 -14.86 2.79 -11.28
C SER A 154 -16.22 3.46 -11.50
N ALA A 155 -16.30 4.52 -12.31
CA ALA A 155 -17.57 5.18 -12.63
C ALA A 155 -18.54 4.28 -13.42
N SER A 156 -18.04 3.23 -14.06
CA SER A 156 -18.87 2.23 -14.75
C SER A 156 -19.46 1.17 -13.81
N VAL A 157 -19.04 1.14 -12.54
CA VAL A 157 -19.49 0.15 -11.56
C VAL A 157 -20.79 0.63 -10.91
N PRO A 158 -21.87 -0.18 -10.91
CA PRO A 158 -23.12 0.19 -10.24
C PRO A 158 -22.91 0.49 -8.76
N ALA A 159 -23.61 1.50 -8.25
CA ALA A 159 -23.52 1.89 -6.85
C ALA A 159 -23.99 0.76 -5.91
N LYS A 160 -23.24 0.55 -4.82
CA LYS A 160 -23.54 -0.46 -3.79
C LYS A 160 -23.38 0.15 -2.39
N PRO A 161 -24.33 0.98 -1.94
CA PRO A 161 -24.22 1.75 -0.69
C PRO A 161 -24.13 0.89 0.59
N ASP A 162 -24.40 -0.41 0.49
CA ASP A 162 -24.28 -1.36 1.59
C ASP A 162 -22.94 -2.12 1.57
N ASP A 163 -22.16 -2.03 0.50
CA ASP A 163 -20.90 -2.77 0.29
C ASP A 163 -19.69 -1.91 0.66
N LEU A 164 -19.01 -2.25 1.76
CA LEU A 164 -17.82 -1.54 2.23
C LEU A 164 -16.65 -1.56 1.24
N ASN A 165 -16.52 -2.60 0.41
CA ASN A 165 -15.48 -2.65 -0.62
C ASN A 165 -15.77 -1.65 -1.73
N TRP A 166 -17.04 -1.54 -2.15
CA TRP A 166 -17.47 -0.51 -3.09
C TRP A 166 -17.29 0.90 -2.51
N ILE A 167 -17.78 1.16 -1.28
CA ILE A 167 -17.63 2.46 -0.61
C ILE A 167 -16.15 2.86 -0.56
N GLY A 168 -15.29 1.91 -0.19
CA GLY A 168 -13.86 2.17 -0.11
C GLY A 168 -13.22 2.43 -1.48
N MET A 169 -13.65 1.74 -2.54
CA MET A 169 -13.16 2.00 -3.88
C MET A 169 -13.62 3.37 -4.39
N GLU A 170 -14.88 3.75 -4.14
CA GLU A 170 -15.39 5.09 -4.49
C GLU A 170 -14.63 6.19 -3.76
N GLY A 171 -14.33 6.02 -2.48
CA GLY A 171 -13.49 6.98 -1.74
C GLY A 171 -12.12 7.18 -2.36
N ARG A 172 -11.51 6.10 -2.84
CA ARG A 172 -10.19 6.15 -3.50
C ARG A 172 -10.28 6.72 -4.92
N ALA A 173 -11.38 6.50 -5.63
CA ALA A 173 -11.64 7.12 -6.93
C ALA A 173 -11.87 8.64 -6.82
N VAL A 174 -12.59 9.09 -5.79
CA VAL A 174 -12.70 10.53 -5.45
C VAL A 174 -11.32 11.10 -5.13
N ASN A 175 -10.51 10.40 -4.34
CA ASN A 175 -9.15 10.82 -4.02
C ASN A 175 -8.26 10.88 -5.27
N ALA A 176 -8.41 9.94 -6.20
CA ALA A 176 -7.71 9.95 -7.48
C ALA A 176 -8.03 11.22 -8.29
N LEU A 177 -9.31 11.59 -8.42
CA LEU A 177 -9.72 12.83 -9.07
C LEU A 177 -9.13 14.07 -8.37
N ARG A 178 -9.13 14.08 -7.04
CA ARG A 178 -8.52 15.15 -6.24
C ARG A 178 -7.02 15.29 -6.50
N GLU A 179 -6.25 14.19 -6.46
CA GLU A 179 -4.81 14.21 -6.73
C GLU A 179 -4.48 14.65 -8.16
N LEU A 180 -5.38 14.39 -9.11
CA LEU A 180 -5.27 14.87 -10.50
C LEU A 180 -5.64 16.36 -10.66
N GLY A 181 -6.07 17.04 -9.59
CA GLY A 181 -6.56 18.41 -9.64
C GLY A 181 -7.94 18.57 -10.27
N ARG A 182 -8.66 17.47 -10.53
CA ARG A 182 -10.03 17.45 -11.10
C ARG A 182 -11.06 17.65 -9.99
N PHE A 183 -10.96 18.79 -9.30
CA PHE A 183 -11.70 19.06 -8.05
C PHE A 183 -13.22 19.09 -8.21
N ASP A 184 -13.72 19.70 -9.29
CA ASP A 184 -15.17 19.75 -9.55
C ASP A 184 -15.76 18.36 -9.76
N GLU A 185 -15.05 17.50 -10.50
CA GLU A 185 -15.44 16.11 -10.71
C GLU A 185 -15.34 15.28 -9.43
N ALA A 186 -14.29 15.52 -8.63
CA ALA A 186 -14.13 14.89 -7.33
C ALA A 186 -15.31 15.24 -6.40
N LEU A 187 -15.70 16.52 -6.33
CA LEU A 187 -16.83 16.97 -5.52
C LEU A 187 -18.15 16.37 -6.02
N ALA A 188 -18.41 16.47 -7.32
CA ALA A 188 -19.65 15.94 -7.92
C ALA A 188 -19.79 14.43 -7.74
N ARG A 189 -18.66 13.69 -7.72
CA ARG A 189 -18.65 12.26 -7.41
C ARG A 189 -18.86 12.00 -5.93
N LEU A 190 -18.16 12.74 -5.07
CA LEU A 190 -18.27 12.62 -3.61
C LEU A 190 -19.71 12.83 -3.12
N GLU A 191 -20.43 13.80 -3.67
CA GLU A 191 -21.82 14.11 -3.30
C GLU A 191 -22.82 13.00 -3.67
N LYS A 192 -22.44 12.10 -4.57
CA LYS A 192 -23.25 10.93 -4.95
C LYS A 192 -22.96 9.71 -4.09
N VAL A 193 -21.91 9.73 -3.26
CA VAL A 193 -21.58 8.59 -2.39
C VAL A 193 -22.55 8.57 -1.22
N THR A 194 -23.51 7.65 -1.29
CA THR A 194 -24.43 7.35 -0.18
C THR A 194 -23.89 6.18 0.62
N ILE A 195 -23.76 6.34 1.94
CA ILE A 195 -23.45 5.26 2.87
C ILE A 195 -24.73 4.94 3.61
N ALA A 196 -25.21 3.70 3.51
CA ALA A 196 -26.34 3.27 4.31
C ALA A 196 -25.99 3.33 5.81
N PRO A 197 -26.93 3.75 6.68
CA PRO A 197 -26.71 3.73 8.11
C PRO A 197 -26.36 2.31 8.59
N PRO A 198 -25.57 2.16 9.67
CA PRO A 198 -25.31 0.85 10.23
C PRO A 198 -26.62 0.15 10.58
N ALA A 199 -26.69 -1.16 10.36
CA ALA A 199 -27.79 -1.98 10.84
C ALA A 199 -27.94 -1.84 12.39
N PRO A 200 -29.12 -2.12 12.96
CA PRO A 200 -29.36 -2.00 14.40
C PRO A 200 -28.32 -2.72 15.26
N LEU A 201 -28.25 -2.31 16.54
CA LEU A 201 -27.18 -2.55 17.52
C LEU A 201 -26.84 -4.02 17.84
N ASP A 202 -27.45 -4.99 17.17
CA ASP A 202 -27.15 -6.43 17.24
C ASP A 202 -26.21 -6.91 16.11
N MET A 203 -25.82 -6.05 15.16
CA MET A 203 -24.85 -6.35 14.11
C MET A 203 -23.44 -5.77 14.35
N ASP A 204 -22.45 -6.48 13.81
CA ASP A 204 -21.00 -6.32 13.91
C ASP A 204 -20.51 -4.88 14.19
N GLN A 205 -20.02 -4.64 15.41
CA GLN A 205 -19.46 -3.36 15.84
C GLN A 205 -18.34 -2.86 14.91
N ASP A 206 -17.65 -3.76 14.21
CA ASP A 206 -16.56 -3.41 13.33
C ASP A 206 -17.05 -2.88 11.97
N GLU A 207 -18.22 -3.32 11.52
CA GLU A 207 -18.87 -2.74 10.34
C GLU A 207 -19.32 -1.30 10.63
N GLY A 208 -19.95 -1.09 11.79
CA GLY A 208 -20.38 0.25 12.24
C GLY A 208 -19.22 1.24 12.35
N LYS A 209 -18.08 0.81 12.92
CA LYS A 209 -16.85 1.61 12.98
C LYS A 209 -16.30 1.90 11.58
N SER A 210 -16.33 0.92 10.68
CA SER A 210 -15.85 1.07 9.30
C SER A 210 -16.67 2.10 8.54
N ARG A 211 -18.00 2.07 8.66
CA ARG A 211 -18.91 3.07 8.06
C ARG A 211 -18.63 4.47 8.61
N ALA A 212 -18.50 4.61 9.93
CA ALA A 212 -18.16 5.89 10.55
C ALA A 212 -16.80 6.44 10.06
N GLY A 213 -15.80 5.55 9.91
CA GLY A 213 -14.49 5.91 9.35
C GLY A 213 -14.58 6.43 7.91
N TRP A 214 -15.40 5.80 7.06
CA TRP A 214 -15.63 6.29 5.70
C TRP A 214 -16.35 7.65 5.68
N ILE A 215 -17.34 7.86 6.54
CA ILE A 215 -18.01 9.18 6.66
C ILE A 215 -17.00 10.28 7.00
N ASP A 216 -16.14 10.06 8.00
CA ASP A 216 -15.07 11.00 8.37
C ASP A 216 -14.08 11.23 7.22
N TYR A 217 -13.66 10.15 6.54
CA TYR A 217 -12.79 10.21 5.37
C TYR A 217 -13.39 11.08 4.26
N PHE A 218 -14.67 10.91 3.94
CA PHE A 218 -15.38 11.71 2.94
C PHE A 218 -15.52 13.18 3.36
N ALA A 219 -15.80 13.45 4.63
CA ALA A 219 -15.85 14.81 5.16
C ALA A 219 -14.50 15.53 4.99
N LYS A 220 -13.39 14.84 5.31
CA LYS A 220 -12.02 15.35 5.11
C LYS A 220 -11.69 15.57 3.64
N GLN A 221 -12.08 14.64 2.76
CA GLN A 221 -11.95 14.84 1.31
C GLN A 221 -12.68 16.10 0.82
N LYS A 222 -13.90 16.36 1.31
CA LYS A 222 -14.63 17.58 0.96
C LYS A 222 -13.85 18.85 1.32
N LEU A 223 -13.23 18.88 2.50
CA LEU A 223 -12.38 20.00 2.94
C LEU A 223 -11.15 20.17 2.04
N LEU A 224 -10.53 19.06 1.64
CA LEU A 224 -9.36 19.04 0.75
C LEU A 224 -9.69 19.56 -0.65
N ILE A 225 -10.81 19.12 -1.20
CA ILE A 225 -11.30 19.54 -2.51
C ILE A 225 -11.63 21.04 -2.49
N ALA A 226 -12.30 21.52 -1.44
CA ALA A 226 -12.67 22.94 -1.31
C ALA A 226 -11.47 23.89 -1.31
N ARG A 227 -10.29 23.44 -0.88
CA ARG A 227 -9.05 24.22 -0.89
C ARG A 227 -8.11 23.90 -2.06
N ALA A 228 -8.57 23.10 -3.03
CA ALA A 228 -7.79 22.67 -4.18
C ALA A 228 -6.45 21.97 -3.80
N ASP A 229 -6.46 21.14 -2.75
CA ASP A 229 -5.29 20.39 -2.33
C ASP A 229 -5.16 19.11 -3.17
N ALA A 230 -4.21 19.09 -4.10
CA ALA A 230 -3.86 17.94 -4.94
C ALA A 230 -2.74 17.07 -4.36
N SER A 231 -2.29 17.32 -3.12
CA SER A 231 -1.17 16.57 -2.55
C SER A 231 -1.54 15.10 -2.37
N SER A 232 -0.57 14.22 -2.60
CA SER A 232 -0.73 12.77 -2.48
C SER A 232 -0.83 12.28 -1.03
N ASP A 233 -0.45 13.14 -0.08
CA ASP A 233 -0.40 12.87 1.36
C ASP A 233 -0.83 14.11 2.18
N PRO A 234 -2.11 14.49 2.12
CA PRO A 234 -2.61 15.61 2.91
C PRO A 234 -2.73 15.23 4.39
N PHE A 235 -2.38 16.15 5.30
CA PHE A 235 -2.29 15.87 6.74
C PHE A 235 -3.61 15.40 7.37
N GLU A 236 -4.77 15.81 6.83
CA GLU A 236 -6.09 15.40 7.30
C GLU A 236 -6.38 13.92 7.07
N LEU A 237 -5.84 13.35 5.99
CA LEU A 237 -6.02 11.94 5.63
C LEU A 237 -4.81 11.09 6.04
N LEU A 238 -3.73 11.70 6.51
CA LEU A 238 -2.59 10.96 7.05
C LEU A 238 -2.92 10.38 8.44
N PRO A 239 -2.39 9.19 8.77
CA PRO A 239 -2.36 8.73 10.14
C PRO A 239 -1.67 9.77 11.02
N ARG A 240 -2.24 10.07 12.19
CA ARG A 240 -1.74 11.14 13.08
C ARG A 240 -0.24 11.03 13.34
N ARG A 241 0.27 9.82 13.56
CA ARG A 241 1.69 9.55 13.78
C ARG A 241 2.56 10.01 12.60
N GLU A 242 2.12 9.77 11.37
CA GLU A 242 2.84 10.16 10.15
C GLU A 242 2.83 11.68 9.96
N ALA A 243 1.69 12.34 10.20
CA ALA A 243 1.60 13.80 10.16
C ALA A 243 2.54 14.45 11.20
N LEU A 244 2.54 13.95 12.44
CA LEU A 244 3.44 14.43 13.50
C LEU A 244 4.93 14.18 13.17
N ALA A 245 5.25 13.04 12.55
CA ALA A 245 6.62 12.76 12.11
C ALA A 245 7.10 13.77 11.06
N ARG A 246 6.26 14.09 10.07
CA ARG A 246 6.57 15.13 9.06
C ARG A 246 6.70 16.52 9.67
N CYS A 247 5.87 16.86 10.66
CA CYS A 247 6.04 18.09 11.43
C CYS A 247 7.37 18.13 12.18
N ALA A 248 7.79 17.00 12.76
CA ALA A 248 9.06 16.90 13.48
C ALA A 248 10.27 17.10 12.57
N GLU A 249 10.19 16.61 11.32
CA GLU A 249 11.21 16.71 10.28
C GLU A 249 11.27 18.10 9.61
N GLY A 250 10.13 18.80 9.53
CA GLY A 250 10.05 20.17 8.99
C GLY A 250 10.19 20.27 7.46
N THR A 251 10.14 19.15 6.73
CA THR A 251 10.30 19.10 5.28
C THR A 251 8.95 19.15 4.56
N GLY A 252 8.87 19.88 3.44
CA GLY A 252 7.68 19.91 2.58
C GLY A 252 6.42 20.53 3.21
N LEU A 253 6.57 21.41 4.19
CA LEU A 253 5.47 22.11 4.83
C LEU A 253 5.09 23.36 4.02
N ASP A 254 3.87 23.38 3.51
CA ASP A 254 3.21 24.60 3.05
C ASP A 254 2.57 25.34 4.24
N ALA A 255 2.02 26.54 4.00
CA ALA A 255 1.44 27.36 5.07
C ALA A 255 0.34 26.64 5.88
N HIS A 256 -0.46 25.79 5.22
CA HIS A 256 -1.51 25.02 5.89
C HIS A 256 -0.92 23.94 6.78
N LYS A 257 0.06 23.19 6.28
CA LYS A 257 0.78 22.18 7.07
C LYS A 257 1.55 22.80 8.22
N THR A 258 2.15 23.98 8.03
CA THR A 258 2.79 24.73 9.11
C THR A 258 1.79 25.08 10.21
N ALA A 259 0.63 25.65 9.87
CA ALA A 259 -0.40 25.95 10.85
C ALA A 259 -0.90 24.68 11.58
N TRP A 260 -1.02 23.56 10.86
CA TRP A 260 -1.35 22.26 11.47
C TRP A 260 -0.27 21.83 12.46
N CYS A 261 1.02 21.93 12.09
CA CYS A 261 2.14 21.57 12.96
C CYS A 261 2.22 22.47 14.20
N ASP A 262 1.97 23.77 14.06
CA ASP A 262 1.96 24.72 15.16
C ASP A 262 0.82 24.41 16.16
N ALA A 263 -0.35 24.04 15.65
CA ALA A 263 -1.46 23.58 16.48
C ALA A 263 -1.16 22.25 17.20
N ALA A 264 -0.29 21.41 16.63
CA ALA A 264 0.12 20.11 17.17
C ALA A 264 1.48 20.13 17.88
N LYS A 265 2.05 21.30 18.16
CA LYS A 265 3.44 21.46 18.62
C LYS A 265 3.79 20.65 19.88
N ASP A 266 2.84 20.52 20.81
CA ASP A 266 3.06 19.79 22.07
C ASP A 266 3.15 18.27 21.79
N ASP A 267 2.31 17.75 20.88
CA ASP A 267 2.37 16.35 20.45
C ASP A 267 3.65 16.07 19.63
N VAL A 268 4.08 17.02 18.82
CA VAL A 268 5.36 16.94 18.10
C VAL A 268 6.54 16.87 19.08
N ALA A 269 6.53 17.70 20.12
CA ALA A 269 7.55 17.68 21.17
C ALA A 269 7.54 16.35 21.93
N ALA A 270 6.36 15.82 22.29
CA ALA A 270 6.22 14.53 22.94
C ALA A 270 6.73 13.37 22.06
N LEU A 271 6.46 13.40 20.75
CA LEU A 271 6.97 12.42 19.81
C LEU A 271 8.51 12.44 19.71
N LYS A 272 9.11 13.64 19.65
CA LYS A 272 10.58 13.81 19.63
C LYS A 272 11.21 13.25 20.90
N ALA A 273 10.71 13.64 22.07
CA ALA A 273 11.21 13.14 23.36
C ALA A 273 11.13 11.61 23.46
N LYS A 274 10.06 10.99 22.94
CA LYS A 274 9.92 9.54 22.90
C LYS A 274 10.94 8.88 21.96
N LYS A 275 11.22 9.46 20.80
CA LYS A 275 12.24 8.97 19.86
C LYS A 275 13.63 9.03 20.51
N ASP A 276 13.98 10.15 21.12
CA ASP A 276 15.27 10.35 21.78
C ASP A 276 15.47 9.36 22.93
N SER A 277 14.42 9.13 23.75
CA SER A 277 14.45 8.13 24.82
C SER A 277 14.69 6.72 24.29
N LEU A 278 14.03 6.34 23.19
CA LEU A 278 14.19 5.01 22.58
C LEU A 278 15.62 4.83 22.01
N GLU A 279 16.17 5.86 21.39
CA GLU A 279 17.53 5.85 20.85
C GLU A 279 18.56 5.67 21.98
N GLN A 280 18.41 6.39 23.08
CA GLN A 280 19.27 6.25 24.28
C GLN A 280 19.19 4.84 24.90
N GLU A 281 18.00 4.24 24.96
CA GLU A 281 17.82 2.86 25.41
C GLU A 281 18.53 1.87 24.49
N LEU A 282 18.38 2.02 23.16
CA LEU A 282 19.03 1.16 22.17
C LEU A 282 20.55 1.29 22.21
N GLU A 283 21.10 2.50 22.34
CA GLU A 283 22.53 2.70 22.53
C GLU A 283 23.03 2.04 23.81
N THR A 284 22.28 2.16 24.91
CA THR A 284 22.64 1.54 26.19
C THR A 284 22.66 0.02 26.08
N ILE A 285 21.70 -0.57 25.38
CA ILE A 285 21.66 -2.02 25.11
C ILE A 285 22.83 -2.43 24.21
N GLY A 286 23.12 -1.66 23.16
CA GLY A 286 24.26 -1.91 22.27
C GLY A 286 25.59 -1.91 23.00
N ARG A 287 25.85 -0.88 23.82
CA ARG A 287 27.06 -0.78 24.65
C ARG A 287 27.19 -1.94 25.65
N LYS A 288 26.09 -2.38 26.27
CA LYS A 288 26.06 -3.55 27.17
C LYS A 288 26.32 -4.88 26.45
N ARG A 289 26.08 -4.94 25.14
CA ARG A 289 26.33 -6.12 24.32
C ARG A 289 27.79 -6.21 23.87
N ASP A 290 28.41 -5.07 23.55
CA ASP A 290 29.82 -5.01 23.11
C ASP A 290 30.82 -5.16 24.28
N SER A 291 30.34 -5.00 25.52
CA SER A 291 31.14 -5.16 26.75
C SER A 291 31.09 -6.57 27.35
N ARG A 292 30.60 -7.59 26.64
CA ARG A 292 30.53 -9.00 27.06
C ARG A 292 31.26 -9.89 26.06
#